data_AF-A0A061RFH7-F1
#
_entry.id   AF-A0A061RFH7-F1
#
_cell.length_a   1.000
_cell.length_b   1.000
_cell.length_c   1.000
_cell.angle_alpha   90.00
_cell.angle_beta   90.00
_cell.angle_gamma   90.00
#
_symmetry.space_group_name_H-M   'P 1'
#
loop_
_entity.id
_entity.type
_entity.pdbx_description
1 polymer ?
#
loop_
_entity_poly.entity_id
_entity_poly.type
_entity_poly.pdbx_seq_one_letter_code
_entity_poly.pdbx_strand_id
1 'polypeptide(L)'
;MSTAAGKPLALDSAAYGEATGWRKHEDLIDALPYIDPLTPEDKQRVERLIEEEMKRSTKKPSDYLKEIPPFPASRLPEGSLVAKELDRLKRGEKMAQLDTVRYQLNPPPQSKRNDVGEWRRALDNAHSQLEHQQLRLMNLELQIKYGANTWRAHNQHVESVIKRYEQAVNNARREIEDTNRARKLMQMSAGQELQALESKWHAAVKKNVEIDEACQRLQRKIDAARSASSGDELENGAEAGAADERQGGQTPVEDRGAESMDAD
;
A
#
# COMPACT_ATOMS: atom_id res chain seq x y z
N MET A 1 38.44 -6.68 17.25
CA MET A 1 37.47 -5.57 17.37
C MET A 1 36.21 -6.00 16.66
N SER A 2 35.26 -6.57 17.42
CA SER A 2 33.97 -7.03 16.89
C SER A 2 32.95 -5.94 17.16
N THR A 3 32.55 -5.22 16.12
CA THR A 3 31.46 -4.25 16.20
C THR A 3 30.17 -5.01 16.41
N ALA A 4 29.62 -4.95 17.63
CA ALA A 4 28.27 -5.41 17.91
C ALA A 4 27.31 -4.62 17.01
N ALA A 5 26.74 -5.29 16.02
CA ALA A 5 25.62 -4.75 15.26
C ALA A 5 24.47 -4.55 16.24
N GLY A 6 24.23 -3.31 16.65
CA GLY A 6 23.11 -2.95 17.48
C GLY A 6 21.83 -3.42 16.79
N LYS A 7 20.98 -4.15 17.52
CA LYS A 7 19.61 -4.43 17.07
C LYS A 7 18.99 -3.10 16.64
N PRO A 8 18.33 -3.01 15.46
CA PRO A 8 17.58 -1.82 15.14
C PRO A 8 16.59 -1.56 16.29
N LEU A 9 16.42 -0.29 16.67
CA LEU A 9 15.33 0.12 17.55
C LEU A 9 14.00 -0.12 16.80
N ALA A 10 13.62 -1.37 16.64
CA ALA A 10 12.26 -1.74 16.33
C ALA A 10 11.47 -1.48 17.60
N LEU A 11 10.45 -0.64 17.52
CA LEU A 11 9.42 -0.63 18.54
C LEU A 11 8.87 -2.06 18.61
N ASP A 12 9.01 -2.74 19.75
CA ASP A 12 8.48 -4.10 19.96
C ASP A 12 6.94 -4.14 19.87
N SER A 13 6.29 -2.98 19.75
CA SER A 13 4.95 -2.90 19.21
C SER A 13 5.01 -3.18 17.71
N ALA A 14 4.90 -4.47 17.36
CA ALA A 14 4.48 -4.92 16.04
C ALA A 14 3.11 -4.30 15.73
N ALA A 15 3.11 -3.03 15.35
CA ALA A 15 1.90 -2.25 15.13
C ALA A 15 1.14 -2.75 13.89
N TYR A 16 1.80 -3.56 13.08
CA TYR A 16 1.23 -4.13 11.88
C TYR A 16 1.72 -5.58 11.75
N GLY A 17 0.78 -6.49 11.47
CA GLY A 17 1.03 -7.93 11.44
C GLY A 17 2.02 -8.38 10.37
N GLU A 18 2.28 -9.69 10.29
CA GLU A 18 3.24 -10.28 9.35
C GLU A 18 2.91 -9.88 7.90
N ALA A 19 3.92 -9.45 7.14
CA ALA A 19 3.74 -9.11 5.74
C ALA A 19 3.25 -10.36 4.98
N THR A 20 2.12 -10.23 4.28
CA THR A 20 1.51 -11.34 3.52
C THR A 20 1.69 -11.12 2.01
N GLY A 21 1.71 -12.22 1.27
CA GLY A 21 1.87 -12.19 -0.19
C GLY A 21 3.28 -11.81 -0.64
N TRP A 22 3.40 -10.96 -1.67
CA TRP A 22 4.67 -10.69 -2.36
C TRP A 22 5.68 -9.97 -1.47
N ARG A 23 5.23 -9.49 -0.30
CA ARG A 23 6.03 -8.88 0.77
C ARG A 23 6.40 -9.85 1.91
N LYS A 24 6.15 -11.17 1.78
CA LYS A 24 6.32 -12.18 2.86
C LYS A 24 7.71 -12.28 3.52
N HIS A 25 8.70 -11.52 3.04
CA HIS A 25 10.05 -11.46 3.60
C HIS A 25 10.58 -10.02 3.70
N GLU A 26 9.70 -9.03 3.59
CA GLU A 26 10.04 -7.62 3.76
C GLU A 26 9.67 -7.17 5.18
N ASP A 27 10.56 -6.39 5.80
CA ASP A 27 10.24 -5.70 7.04
C ASP A 27 9.07 -4.75 6.80
N LEU A 28 8.07 -4.82 7.66
CA LEU A 28 6.89 -3.98 7.53
C LEU A 28 7.27 -2.54 7.88
N ILE A 29 7.28 -1.69 6.85
CA ILE A 29 7.61 -0.28 6.99
C ILE A 29 6.46 0.39 7.77
N ASP A 30 6.76 0.88 8.96
CA ASP A 30 5.82 1.68 9.75
C ASP A 30 5.75 3.10 9.18
N ALA A 31 4.53 3.54 8.90
CA ALA A 31 4.22 4.90 8.48
C ALA A 31 2.90 5.31 9.13
N LEU A 32 2.84 6.54 9.65
CA LEU A 32 1.72 7.05 10.45
C LEU A 32 0.95 8.19 9.73
N PRO A 33 0.16 7.91 8.66
CA PRO A 33 -0.56 8.93 7.90
C PRO A 33 -1.46 9.88 8.71
N TYR A 34 -1.99 9.45 9.85
CA TYR A 34 -2.87 10.30 10.68
C TYR A 34 -2.09 11.29 11.57
N ILE A 35 -0.78 11.08 11.76
CA ILE A 35 0.10 11.94 12.57
C ILE A 35 1.01 12.76 11.67
N ASP A 36 1.52 12.16 10.59
CA ASP A 36 2.43 12.78 9.63
C ASP A 36 1.70 13.16 8.34
N PRO A 37 1.15 14.39 8.24
CA PRO A 37 0.51 14.85 7.02
C PRO A 37 1.56 15.07 5.94
N LEU A 38 1.42 14.37 4.82
CA LEU A 38 2.29 14.56 3.67
C LEU A 38 1.92 15.83 2.91
N THR A 39 2.84 16.79 2.82
CA THR A 39 2.65 17.98 1.98
C THR A 39 2.80 17.62 0.50
N PRO A 40 2.14 18.35 -0.43
CA PRO A 40 2.29 18.08 -1.87
C PRO A 40 3.74 18.25 -2.35
N GLU A 41 4.52 19.12 -1.70
CA GLU A 41 5.94 19.34 -2.00
C GLU A 41 6.79 18.13 -1.61
N ASP A 42 6.54 17.55 -0.44
CA ASP A 42 7.23 16.33 0.00
C ASP A 42 6.91 15.15 -0.92
N LYS A 43 5.66 15.04 -1.38
CA LYS A 43 5.27 14.03 -2.36
C LYS A 43 6.07 14.15 -3.65
N GLN A 44 6.18 15.37 -4.22
CA GLN A 44 6.96 15.59 -5.44
C GLN A 44 8.45 15.31 -5.23
N ARG A 45 9.00 15.67 -4.06
CA ARG A 45 10.40 15.37 -3.71
C ARG A 45 10.62 13.86 -3.66
N VAL A 46 9.74 13.12 -3.00
CA VAL A 46 9.80 11.67 -2.88
C VAL A 46 9.64 11.00 -4.24
N GLU A 47 8.68 11.44 -5.07
CA GLU A 47 8.49 10.92 -6.44
C GLU A 47 9.76 11.10 -7.28
N ARG A 48 10.43 12.26 -7.20
CA ARG A 48 11.71 12.49 -7.88
C ARG A 48 12.81 11.54 -7.42
N LEU A 49 12.93 11.33 -6.10
CA LEU A 49 13.91 10.39 -5.55
C LEU A 49 13.63 8.95 -5.99
N ILE A 50 12.36 8.54 -6.01
CA ILE A 50 11.94 7.23 -6.54
C ILE A 50 12.32 7.12 -8.01
N GLU A 51 12.06 8.13 -8.84
CA GLU A 51 12.43 8.13 -10.25
C GLU A 51 13.94 8.04 -10.48
N GLU A 52 14.74 8.77 -9.68
CA GLU A 52 16.20 8.70 -9.74
C GLU A 52 16.72 7.31 -9.35
N GLU A 53 16.15 6.71 -8.31
CA GLU A 53 16.51 5.35 -7.89
C GLU A 53 16.08 4.32 -8.94
N MET A 54 14.88 4.46 -9.52
CA MET A 54 14.42 3.61 -10.62
C MET A 54 15.35 3.68 -11.83
N LYS A 55 15.90 4.86 -12.16
CA LYS A 55 16.90 5.03 -13.24
C LYS A 55 18.25 4.42 -12.91
N ARG A 56 18.69 4.50 -11.65
CA ARG A 56 20.00 3.98 -11.19
C ARG A 56 19.98 2.48 -10.94
N SER A 57 18.83 1.94 -10.54
CA SER A 57 18.69 0.54 -10.17
C SER A 57 18.80 -0.37 -11.39
N THR A 58 19.65 -1.38 -11.29
CA THR A 58 19.78 -2.47 -12.27
C THR A 58 18.90 -3.68 -11.91
N LYS A 59 18.25 -3.63 -10.73
CA LYS A 59 17.34 -4.66 -10.25
C LYS A 59 16.05 -4.57 -11.04
N LYS A 60 15.66 -5.67 -11.69
CA LYS A 60 14.31 -5.78 -12.25
C LYS A 60 13.31 -5.79 -11.10
N PRO A 61 12.20 -5.02 -11.18
CA PRO A 61 11.13 -5.11 -10.19
C PRO A 61 10.72 -6.56 -9.97
N SER A 62 10.48 -6.94 -8.71
CA SER A 62 9.86 -8.22 -8.41
C SER A 62 8.54 -8.32 -9.18
N ASP A 63 8.27 -9.49 -9.74
CA ASP A 63 7.06 -9.72 -10.52
C ASP A 63 5.85 -9.73 -9.56
N TYR A 64 5.23 -8.55 -9.45
CA TYR A 64 4.07 -8.27 -8.61
C TYR A 64 2.81 -9.03 -9.06
N LEU A 65 2.84 -9.69 -10.22
CA LEU A 65 1.75 -10.50 -10.73
C LEU A 65 1.85 -11.98 -10.37
N LYS A 66 2.98 -12.44 -9.79
CA LYS A 66 3.21 -13.85 -9.44
C LYS A 66 2.12 -14.48 -8.58
N GLU A 67 1.52 -13.68 -7.71
CA GLU A 67 0.52 -14.15 -6.74
C GLU A 67 -0.90 -14.05 -7.27
N ILE A 68 -1.09 -13.30 -8.36
CA ILE A 68 -2.39 -13.20 -8.99
C ILE A 68 -2.58 -14.51 -9.76
N PRO A 69 -3.63 -15.29 -9.46
CA PRO A 69 -3.91 -16.49 -10.23
C PRO A 69 -3.99 -16.13 -11.72
N PRO A 70 -3.48 -17.00 -12.61
CA PRO A 70 -3.50 -16.72 -14.03
C PRO A 70 -4.93 -16.47 -14.48
N PHE A 71 -5.10 -15.59 -15.47
CA PHE A 71 -6.42 -15.24 -15.97
C PHE A 71 -7.16 -16.53 -16.37
N PRO A 72 -8.37 -16.76 -15.84
CA PRO A 72 -9.10 -17.98 -16.14
C PRO A 72 -9.31 -18.07 -17.65
N ALA A 73 -9.10 -19.26 -18.23
CA ALA A 73 -9.37 -19.50 -19.63
C ALA A 73 -10.81 -19.08 -19.96
N SER A 74 -11.04 -18.57 -21.18
CA SER A 74 -12.37 -18.16 -21.60
C SER A 74 -13.33 -19.32 -21.44
N ARG A 75 -14.38 -19.15 -20.63
CA ARG A 75 -15.46 -20.14 -20.47
C ARG A 75 -16.33 -20.28 -21.72
N LEU A 76 -15.96 -19.62 -22.80
CA LEU A 76 -16.68 -19.67 -24.07
C LEU A 76 -16.39 -21.03 -24.72
N PRO A 77 -17.42 -21.78 -25.11
CA PRO A 77 -17.24 -22.99 -25.89
C PRO A 77 -16.45 -22.68 -27.15
N GLU A 78 -15.45 -23.50 -27.45
CA GLU A 78 -14.69 -23.41 -28.70
C GLU A 78 -15.66 -23.52 -29.89
N GLY A 79 -15.56 -22.58 -30.82
CA GLY A 79 -16.46 -22.50 -31.98
C GLY A 79 -17.81 -21.82 -31.75
N SER A 80 -18.09 -21.33 -30.54
CA SER A 80 -19.26 -20.47 -30.28
C SER A 80 -19.28 -19.25 -31.21
N LEU A 81 -20.48 -18.76 -31.55
CA LEU A 81 -20.63 -17.51 -32.30
C LEU A 81 -19.87 -16.36 -31.64
N VAL A 82 -19.88 -16.30 -30.31
CA VAL A 82 -19.15 -15.28 -29.55
C VAL A 82 -17.64 -15.42 -29.72
N ALA A 83 -17.11 -16.65 -29.72
CA ALA A 83 -15.68 -16.89 -29.94
C ALA A 83 -15.25 -16.44 -31.35
N LYS A 84 -16.06 -16.77 -32.38
CA LYS A 84 -15.82 -16.33 -33.77
C LYS A 84 -15.84 -14.81 -33.91
N GLU A 85 -16.77 -14.14 -33.23
CA GLU A 85 -16.85 -12.67 -33.21
C GLU A 85 -15.65 -12.04 -32.50
N LEU A 86 -15.19 -12.62 -31.39
CA LEU A 86 -13.95 -12.18 -30.72
C LEU A 86 -12.74 -12.34 -31.62
N ASP A 87 -12.64 -13.45 -32.36
CA ASP A 87 -11.54 -13.64 -33.31
C ASP A 87 -11.63 -12.69 -34.50
N ARG A 88 -12.84 -12.36 -34.99
CA ARG A 88 -13.04 -11.28 -35.98
C ARG A 88 -12.53 -9.94 -35.45
N LEU A 89 -12.87 -9.59 -34.21
CA LEU A 89 -12.43 -8.35 -33.57
C LEU A 89 -10.90 -8.33 -33.40
N LYS A 90 -10.28 -9.45 -32.99
CA LYS A 90 -8.81 -9.58 -32.94
C LYS A 90 -8.16 -9.34 -34.30
N ARG A 91 -8.79 -9.75 -35.40
CA ARG A 91 -8.34 -9.47 -36.77
C ARG A 91 -8.65 -8.05 -37.26
N GLY A 92 -9.36 -7.24 -36.48
CA GLY A 92 -9.75 -5.87 -36.86
C GLY A 92 -10.77 -5.80 -38.00
N GLU A 93 -11.42 -6.92 -38.32
CA GLU A 93 -12.43 -7.01 -39.38
C GLU A 93 -13.74 -6.32 -38.92
N LYS A 94 -14.24 -5.38 -39.74
CA LYS A 94 -15.53 -4.71 -39.49
C LYS A 94 -16.68 -5.70 -39.67
N MET A 95 -17.73 -5.54 -38.87
CA MET A 95 -18.95 -6.34 -38.99
C MET A 95 -19.61 -6.09 -40.36
N ALA A 96 -20.11 -7.15 -40.99
CA ALA A 96 -20.92 -7.03 -42.20
C ALA A 96 -22.17 -6.20 -41.89
N GLN A 97 -22.54 -5.30 -42.81
CA GLN A 97 -23.77 -4.54 -42.66
C GLN A 97 -24.98 -5.47 -42.68
N LEU A 98 -25.98 -5.17 -41.86
CA LEU A 98 -27.23 -5.93 -41.85
C LEU A 98 -27.90 -5.80 -43.22
N ASP A 99 -28.28 -6.93 -43.81
CA ASP A 99 -29.09 -6.91 -45.03
C ASP A 99 -30.50 -6.39 -44.71
N THR A 100 -30.77 -5.16 -45.12
CA THR A 100 -32.08 -4.51 -44.96
C THR A 100 -33.04 -4.86 -46.08
N VAL A 101 -32.56 -5.37 -47.21
CA VAL A 101 -33.38 -5.72 -48.38
C VAL A 101 -34.21 -6.97 -48.09
N ARG A 102 -33.67 -7.90 -47.30
CA ARG A 102 -34.40 -9.10 -46.84
C ARG A 102 -35.73 -8.77 -46.15
N TYR A 103 -35.80 -7.65 -45.43
CA TYR A 103 -37.01 -7.26 -44.69
C TYR A 103 -37.95 -6.36 -45.49
N GLN A 104 -37.62 -6.09 -46.76
CA GLN A 104 -38.40 -5.26 -47.66
C GLN A 104 -39.06 -6.13 -48.72
N LEU A 105 -40.28 -5.74 -49.12
CA LEU A 105 -41.03 -6.42 -50.18
C LEU A 105 -40.76 -5.78 -51.54
N ASN A 106 -39.48 -5.63 -51.89
CA ASN A 106 -39.11 -4.95 -53.11
C ASN A 106 -39.35 -5.87 -54.33
N PRO A 107 -39.91 -5.35 -55.43
CA PRO A 107 -39.97 -6.09 -56.68
C PRO A 107 -38.55 -6.33 -57.22
N PRO A 108 -38.36 -7.32 -58.11
CA PRO A 108 -37.09 -7.50 -58.81
C PRO A 108 -36.61 -6.20 -59.48
N PRO A 109 -35.29 -5.95 -59.51
CA PRO A 109 -34.72 -4.80 -60.20
C PRO A 109 -35.26 -4.70 -61.63
N GLN A 110 -35.49 -3.48 -62.12
CA GLN A 110 -36.13 -3.24 -63.42
C GLN A 110 -35.43 -3.96 -64.58
N SER A 111 -34.11 -4.12 -64.51
CA SER A 111 -33.28 -4.87 -65.47
C SER A 111 -33.50 -6.39 -65.46
N LYS A 112 -34.07 -6.95 -64.39
CA LYS A 112 -34.27 -8.39 -64.18
C LYS A 112 -35.73 -8.82 -64.13
N ARG A 113 -36.68 -7.94 -64.48
CA ARG A 113 -38.11 -8.26 -64.46
C ARG A 113 -38.55 -9.29 -65.50
N ASN A 114 -37.74 -9.52 -66.53
CA ASN A 114 -38.01 -10.57 -67.51
C ASN A 114 -37.55 -11.96 -67.02
N ASP A 115 -36.82 -12.02 -65.89
CA ASP A 115 -36.36 -13.27 -65.30
C ASP A 115 -37.38 -13.81 -64.29
N VAL A 116 -37.97 -14.96 -64.63
CA VAL A 116 -38.94 -15.67 -63.79
C VAL A 116 -38.31 -16.12 -62.46
N GLY A 117 -37.01 -16.42 -62.44
CA GLY A 117 -36.31 -16.85 -61.22
C GLY A 117 -36.24 -15.76 -60.16
N GLU A 118 -36.05 -14.51 -60.57
CA GLU A 118 -36.00 -13.36 -59.65
C GLU A 118 -37.39 -13.03 -59.09
N TRP A 119 -38.45 -13.20 -59.89
CA TRP A 119 -39.83 -13.12 -59.39
C TRP A 119 -40.15 -14.21 -58.39
N ARG A 120 -39.67 -15.44 -58.61
CA ARG A 120 -39.84 -16.54 -57.64
C ARG A 120 -39.15 -16.23 -56.31
N ARG A 121 -37.92 -15.70 -56.35
CA ARG A 121 -37.21 -15.25 -55.14
C ARG A 121 -37.94 -14.14 -54.40
N ALA A 122 -38.50 -13.16 -55.13
CA ALA A 122 -39.30 -12.09 -54.52
C ALA A 122 -40.59 -12.64 -53.88
N LEU A 123 -41.24 -13.62 -54.52
CA LEU A 123 -42.42 -14.30 -53.98
C LEU A 123 -42.09 -15.13 -52.73
N ASP A 124 -40.98 -15.88 -52.74
CA ASP A 124 -40.53 -16.66 -51.58
C ASP A 124 -40.20 -15.75 -50.38
N ASN A 125 -39.60 -14.58 -50.64
CA ASN A 125 -39.42 -13.55 -49.62
C ASN A 125 -40.77 -13.04 -49.10
N ALA A 126 -41.74 -12.78 -49.98
CA ALA A 126 -43.07 -12.32 -49.59
C ALA A 126 -43.80 -13.32 -48.69
N HIS A 127 -43.74 -14.62 -49.02
CA HIS A 127 -44.27 -15.68 -48.17
C HIS A 127 -43.57 -15.70 -46.80
N SER A 128 -42.24 -15.61 -46.78
CA SER A 128 -41.48 -15.55 -45.53
C SER A 128 -41.87 -14.35 -44.66
N GLN A 129 -42.09 -13.18 -45.28
CA GLN A 129 -42.53 -11.98 -44.57
C GLN A 129 -43.95 -12.13 -44.01
N LEU A 130 -44.87 -12.77 -44.75
CA LEU A 130 -46.22 -13.04 -44.27
C LEU A 130 -46.20 -13.88 -43.00
N GLU A 131 -45.44 -14.97 -43.00
CA GLU A 131 -45.27 -15.84 -41.82
C GLU A 131 -44.64 -15.08 -40.64
N HIS A 132 -43.65 -14.22 -40.91
CA HIS A 132 -43.07 -13.36 -39.87
C HIS A 132 -44.11 -12.38 -39.29
N GLN A 133 -45.02 -11.81 -40.09
CA GLN A 133 -46.09 -10.96 -39.57
C GLN A 133 -47.08 -11.75 -38.72
N GLN A 134 -47.42 -12.99 -39.11
CA GLN A 134 -48.30 -13.86 -38.30
C GLN A 134 -47.66 -14.17 -36.94
N LEU A 135 -46.38 -14.56 -36.92
CA LEU A 135 -45.63 -14.77 -35.68
C LEU A 135 -45.55 -13.49 -34.83
N ARG A 136 -45.37 -12.33 -35.47
CA ARG A 136 -45.36 -11.03 -34.77
C ARG A 136 -46.70 -10.75 -34.10
N LEU A 137 -47.82 -11.00 -34.79
CA LEU A 137 -49.16 -10.84 -34.20
C LEU A 137 -49.33 -11.76 -32.98
N MET A 138 -48.97 -13.03 -33.10
CA MET A 138 -49.02 -13.97 -31.98
C MET A 138 -48.15 -13.51 -30.79
N ASN A 139 -46.93 -13.03 -31.05
CA ASN A 139 -46.05 -12.49 -30.02
C ASN A 139 -46.63 -11.22 -29.36
N LEU A 140 -47.25 -10.32 -30.15
CA LEU A 140 -47.90 -9.12 -29.64
C LEU A 140 -49.12 -9.47 -28.78
N GLU A 141 -49.92 -10.46 -29.18
CA GLU A 141 -51.04 -10.94 -28.37
C GLU A 141 -50.57 -11.49 -27.03
N LEU A 142 -49.47 -12.27 -27.02
CA LEU A 142 -48.85 -12.75 -25.79
C LEU A 142 -48.32 -11.58 -24.94
N GLN A 143 -47.68 -10.59 -25.56
CA GLN A 143 -47.18 -9.42 -24.86
C GLN A 143 -48.31 -8.56 -24.27
N ILE A 144 -49.43 -8.39 -24.97
CA ILE A 144 -50.59 -7.68 -24.43
C ILE A 144 -51.17 -8.43 -23.22
N LYS A 145 -51.25 -9.77 -23.30
CA LYS A 145 -51.79 -10.61 -22.21
C LYS A 145 -50.89 -10.64 -20.98
N TYR A 146 -49.58 -10.78 -21.15
CA TYR A 146 -48.65 -11.07 -20.04
C TYR A 146 -47.59 -9.99 -19.78
N GLY A 147 -47.35 -9.08 -20.72
CA GLY A 147 -46.24 -8.12 -20.68
C GLY A 147 -46.29 -7.19 -19.46
N ALA A 148 -47.46 -6.63 -19.14
CA ALA A 148 -47.57 -5.71 -18.00
C ALA A 148 -47.29 -6.42 -16.65
N ASN A 149 -47.78 -7.65 -16.48
CA ASN A 149 -47.58 -8.41 -15.24
C ASN A 149 -46.14 -8.91 -15.10
N THR A 150 -45.55 -9.43 -16.18
CA THR A 150 -44.15 -9.89 -16.21
C THR A 150 -43.18 -8.72 -16.00
N TRP A 151 -43.45 -7.56 -16.59
CA TRP A 151 -42.62 -6.36 -16.39
C TRP A 151 -42.68 -5.87 -14.94
N ARG A 152 -43.87 -5.86 -14.32
CA ARG A 152 -43.99 -5.53 -12.89
C ARG A 152 -43.22 -6.49 -11.99
N ALA A 153 -43.28 -7.79 -12.25
CA ALA A 153 -42.50 -8.78 -11.51
C ALA A 153 -40.98 -8.60 -11.73
N HIS A 154 -40.57 -8.29 -12.95
CA HIS A 154 -39.17 -7.98 -13.27
C HIS A 154 -38.68 -6.74 -12.50
N ASN A 155 -39.48 -5.66 -12.46
CA ASN A 155 -39.12 -4.45 -11.71
C ASN A 155 -38.97 -4.75 -10.21
N GLN A 156 -39.88 -5.52 -9.61
CA GLN A 156 -39.77 -5.95 -8.21
C GLN A 156 -38.48 -6.76 -7.96
N HIS A 157 -38.13 -7.65 -8.90
CA HIS A 157 -36.87 -8.39 -8.82
C HIS A 157 -35.65 -7.46 -8.88
N VAL A 158 -35.62 -6.54 -9.84
CA VAL A 158 -34.53 -5.56 -9.99
C VAL A 158 -34.41 -4.67 -8.75
N GLU A 159 -35.53 -4.18 -8.20
CA GLU A 159 -35.53 -3.42 -6.93
C GLU A 159 -34.95 -4.25 -5.77
N SER A 160 -35.27 -5.53 -5.68
CA SER A 160 -34.69 -6.41 -4.65
C SER A 160 -33.18 -6.58 -4.81
N VAL A 161 -32.69 -6.66 -6.06
CA VAL A 161 -31.27 -6.76 -6.38
C VAL A 161 -30.55 -5.46 -6.03
N ILE A 162 -31.13 -4.30 -6.37
CA ILE A 162 -30.60 -2.99 -6.01
C ILE A 162 -30.42 -2.88 -4.49
N LYS A 163 -31.46 -3.21 -3.72
CA LYS A 163 -31.41 -3.17 -2.24
C LYS A 163 -30.30 -4.05 -1.66
N ARG A 164 -30.07 -5.24 -2.24
CA ARG A 164 -28.97 -6.12 -1.83
C ARG A 164 -27.60 -5.49 -2.08
N TYR A 165 -27.40 -4.87 -3.24
CA TYR A 165 -26.14 -4.19 -3.53
C TYR A 165 -25.93 -2.94 -2.68
N GLU A 166 -26.97 -2.16 -2.41
CA GLU A 166 -26.90 -1.02 -1.48
C GLU A 166 -26.50 -1.47 -0.08
N GLN A 167 -27.06 -2.58 0.42
CA GLN A 167 -26.67 -3.18 1.70
C GLN A 167 -25.21 -3.64 1.69
N ALA A 168 -24.75 -4.31 0.62
CA ALA A 168 -23.36 -4.75 0.50
C ALA A 168 -22.39 -3.56 0.51
N VAL A 169 -22.70 -2.49 -0.22
CA VAL A 169 -21.90 -1.25 -0.23
C VAL A 169 -21.86 -0.61 1.15
N ASN A 170 -23.01 -0.52 1.84
CA ASN A 170 -23.07 0.05 3.18
C ASN A 170 -22.28 -0.77 4.20
N ASN A 171 -22.32 -2.11 4.11
CA ASN A 171 -21.53 -2.98 4.97
C ASN A 171 -20.02 -2.79 4.71
N ALA A 172 -19.59 -2.78 3.44
CA ALA A 172 -18.20 -2.52 3.10
C ALA A 172 -17.72 -1.14 3.57
N ARG A 173 -18.57 -0.10 3.48
CA ARG A 173 -18.27 1.23 4.02
C ARG A 173 -18.08 1.22 5.54
N ARG A 174 -18.94 0.49 6.27
CA ARG A 174 -18.79 0.32 7.73
C ARG A 174 -17.49 -0.39 8.08
N GLU A 175 -17.15 -1.48 7.38
CA GLU A 175 -15.89 -2.20 7.59
C GLU A 175 -14.66 -1.31 7.34
N ILE A 176 -14.71 -0.46 6.29
CA ILE A 176 -13.67 0.53 6.00
C ILE A 176 -13.58 1.57 7.13
N GLU A 177 -14.71 2.10 7.59
CA GLU A 177 -14.78 3.09 8.68
C GLU A 177 -14.26 2.51 10.00
N ASP A 178 -14.64 1.28 10.35
CA ASP A 178 -14.17 0.59 11.55
C ASP A 178 -12.66 0.36 11.50
N THR A 179 -12.14 -0.09 10.35
CA THR A 179 -10.70 -0.28 10.13
C THR A 179 -9.95 1.05 10.24
N ASN A 180 -10.47 2.12 9.62
CA ASN A 180 -9.87 3.45 9.67
C ASN A 180 -9.91 4.03 11.10
N ARG A 181 -10.99 3.79 11.85
CA ARG A 181 -11.13 4.20 13.25
C ARG A 181 -10.12 3.49 14.13
N ALA A 182 -9.99 2.17 13.99
CA ALA A 182 -9.00 1.37 14.72
C ALA A 182 -7.58 1.86 14.40
N ARG A 183 -7.26 2.04 13.11
CA ARG A 183 -5.97 2.57 12.67
C ARG A 183 -5.69 3.95 13.25
N LYS A 184 -6.67 4.87 13.21
CA LYS A 184 -6.51 6.22 13.77
C LYS A 184 -6.21 6.18 15.26
N LEU A 185 -6.95 5.39 16.05
CA LEU A 185 -6.72 5.28 17.50
C LEU A 185 -5.32 4.74 17.80
N MET A 186 -4.91 3.68 17.09
CA MET A 186 -3.59 3.07 17.23
C MET A 186 -2.48 4.06 16.91
N GLN A 187 -2.58 4.75 15.77
CA GLN A 187 -1.60 5.74 15.37
C GLN A 187 -1.54 6.86 16.40
N MET A 188 -2.66 7.46 16.80
CA MET A 188 -2.68 8.54 17.81
C MET A 188 -2.02 8.13 19.14
N SER A 189 -2.18 6.89 19.59
CA SER A 189 -1.47 6.35 20.76
C SER A 189 0.04 6.31 20.54
N ALA A 190 0.49 5.73 19.42
CA ALA A 190 1.91 5.66 19.05
C ALA A 190 2.53 7.06 18.91
N GLY A 191 1.79 8.03 18.36
CA GLY A 191 2.26 9.41 18.27
C GLY A 191 2.50 10.08 19.61
N GLN A 192 1.65 9.82 20.61
CA GLN A 192 1.87 10.32 21.97
C GLN A 192 3.12 9.70 22.60
N GLU A 193 3.35 8.40 22.38
CA GLU A 193 4.56 7.72 22.84
C GLU A 193 5.82 8.27 22.15
N LEU A 194 5.77 8.48 20.83
CA LEU A 194 6.86 9.08 20.06
C LEU A 194 7.22 10.48 20.57
N GLN A 195 6.23 11.34 20.82
CA GLN A 195 6.46 12.68 21.39
C GLN A 195 7.06 12.61 22.80
N ALA A 196 6.62 11.65 23.63
CA ALA A 196 7.18 11.43 24.96
C ALA A 196 8.63 10.93 24.90
N LEU A 197 8.97 10.07 23.93
CA LEU A 197 10.34 9.60 23.72
C LEU A 197 11.24 10.69 23.14
N GLU A 198 10.74 11.49 22.20
CA GLU A 198 11.45 12.61 21.60
C GLU A 198 11.81 13.68 22.66
N SER A 199 10.84 14.03 23.52
CA SER A 199 11.10 14.98 24.62
C SER A 199 12.11 14.45 25.64
N LYS A 200 12.05 13.15 25.99
CA LYS A 200 13.07 12.50 26.83
C LYS A 200 14.44 12.50 26.16
N TRP A 201 14.50 12.22 24.86
CA TRP A 201 15.73 12.25 24.09
C TRP A 201 16.34 13.65 24.06
N HIS A 202 15.55 14.69 23.75
CA HIS A 202 16.01 16.08 23.80
C HIS A 202 16.51 16.48 25.18
N ALA A 203 15.80 16.09 26.25
CA ALA A 203 16.23 16.36 27.62
C ALA A 203 17.55 15.66 27.96
N ALA A 204 17.74 14.41 27.53
CA ALA A 204 18.98 13.67 27.74
C ALA A 204 20.16 14.29 26.96
N VAL A 205 19.95 14.68 25.70
CA VAL A 205 20.96 15.38 24.90
C VAL A 205 21.33 16.70 25.55
N LYS A 206 20.35 17.50 25.97
CA LYS A 206 20.60 18.76 26.67
C LYS A 206 21.38 18.56 27.96
N LYS A 207 21.01 17.56 28.77
CA LYS A 207 21.71 17.21 30.00
C LYS A 207 23.16 16.81 29.73
N ASN A 208 23.43 16.04 28.68
CA ASN A 208 24.80 15.67 28.31
C ASN A 208 25.64 16.90 27.93
N VAL A 209 25.06 17.84 27.18
CA VAL A 209 25.73 19.11 26.83
C VAL A 209 26.02 19.94 28.09
N GLU A 210 25.07 20.03 29.03
CA GLU A 210 25.27 20.74 30.30
C GLU A 210 26.37 20.09 31.17
N ILE A 211 26.44 18.75 31.20
CA ILE A 211 27.50 18.00 31.88
C ILE A 211 28.85 18.28 31.22
N ASP A 212 28.95 18.21 29.89
CA ASP A 212 30.18 18.48 29.16
C ASP A 212 30.67 19.91 29.41
N GLU A 213 29.78 20.90 29.44
CA GLU A 213 30.13 22.29 29.78
C GLU A 213 30.65 22.40 31.23
N ALA A 214 30.00 21.73 32.18
CA ALA A 214 30.42 21.72 33.58
C ALA A 214 31.80 21.04 33.75
N CYS A 215 32.03 19.92 33.08
CA CYS A 215 33.31 19.22 33.05
C CYS A 215 34.41 20.09 32.44
N GLN A 216 34.16 20.77 31.32
CA GLN A 216 35.12 21.72 30.73
C GLN A 216 35.42 22.88 31.67
N ARG A 217 34.41 23.41 32.37
CA ARG A 217 34.59 24.49 33.36
C ARG A 217 35.43 24.04 34.55
N LEU A 218 35.20 22.83 35.06
CA LEU A 218 36.01 22.23 36.12
C LEU A 218 37.44 21.96 35.65
N GLN A 219 37.62 21.45 34.43
CA GLN A 219 38.94 21.20 33.85
C GLN A 219 39.74 22.50 33.75
N ARG A 220 39.14 23.59 33.25
CA ARG A 220 39.79 24.92 33.21
C ARG A 220 40.22 25.41 34.59
N LYS A 221 39.43 25.16 35.64
CA LYS A 221 39.79 25.50 37.03
C LYS A 221 40.94 24.64 37.54
N ILE A 222 40.95 23.34 37.24
CA ILE A 222 42.04 22.42 37.61
C ILE A 222 43.32 22.82 36.89
N ASP A 223 43.26 23.11 35.58
CA ASP A 223 44.42 23.54 34.80
C ASP A 223 44.98 24.87 35.32
N ALA A 224 44.10 25.83 35.68
CA ALA A 224 44.50 27.07 36.32
C ALA A 224 45.18 26.82 37.70
N ALA A 225 44.59 25.96 38.55
CA ALA A 225 45.17 25.62 39.84
C ALA A 225 46.52 24.89 39.70
N ARG A 226 46.66 23.98 38.73
CA ARG A 226 47.92 23.30 38.41
C ARG A 226 48.98 24.28 37.88
N SER A 227 48.58 25.25 37.07
CA SER A 227 49.50 26.31 36.62
C SER A 227 49.96 27.22 37.76
N ALA A 228 49.11 27.45 38.76
CA ALA A 228 49.47 28.20 39.97
C ALA A 228 50.38 27.38 40.91
N SER A 229 50.10 26.10 41.14
CA SER A 229 50.92 25.23 41.99
C SER A 229 52.26 24.87 41.33
N SER A 230 52.32 24.74 40.00
CA SER A 230 53.58 24.54 39.28
C SER A 230 54.45 25.80 39.26
N GLY A 231 53.86 26.99 39.47
CA GLY A 231 54.60 28.23 39.76
C GLY A 231 55.18 28.24 41.19
N ASP A 232 54.46 27.66 42.14
CA ASP A 232 54.85 27.57 43.57
C ASP A 232 55.88 26.44 43.82
N GLU A 233 55.91 25.39 42.99
CA GLU A 233 56.98 24.37 43.01
C GLU A 233 58.32 24.87 42.45
N LEU A 234 58.31 25.91 41.60
CA LEU A 234 59.55 26.59 41.16
C LEU A 234 60.09 27.57 42.23
N GLU A 235 59.24 28.05 43.16
CA GLU A 235 59.69 28.83 44.33
C GLU A 235 60.10 27.91 45.51
N ASN A 236 59.40 26.79 45.75
CA ASN A 236 59.71 25.88 46.87
C ASN A 236 60.75 24.79 46.55
N GLY A 237 61.01 24.49 45.26
CA GLY A 237 62.05 23.56 44.84
C GLY A 237 63.50 24.07 45.02
N ALA A 238 63.69 25.34 45.38
CA ALA A 238 65.00 25.92 45.67
C ALA A 238 65.45 25.76 47.13
N GLU A 239 64.56 25.41 48.07
CA GLU A 239 64.92 25.35 49.51
C GLU A 239 64.88 23.94 50.14
N ALA A 240 64.25 22.93 49.53
CA ALA A 240 64.08 21.60 50.14
C ALA A 240 65.07 20.51 49.67
N GLY A 241 66.23 20.92 49.15
CA GLY A 241 67.28 20.02 48.65
C GLY A 241 68.40 19.72 49.65
N ALA A 242 68.11 19.43 50.92
CA ALA A 242 69.11 18.90 51.86
C ALA A 242 68.47 18.18 53.06
N ALA A 243 68.99 16.98 53.35
CA ALA A 243 68.72 16.10 54.49
C ALA A 243 67.45 15.24 54.40
N ASP A 244 67.44 13.95 54.71
CA ASP A 244 68.46 12.94 54.99
C ASP A 244 67.69 11.60 55.01
N GLU A 245 68.37 10.52 54.63
CA GLU A 245 67.85 9.17 54.64
C GLU A 245 67.74 8.62 56.08
N ARG A 246 66.70 7.83 56.42
CA ARG A 246 66.81 6.40 56.81
C ARG A 246 65.62 5.86 57.62
N GLN A 247 65.24 4.65 57.20
CA GLN A 247 64.76 3.49 57.97
C GLN A 247 63.34 3.44 58.54
N GLY A 248 62.53 2.57 57.91
CA GLY A 248 62.12 1.30 58.52
C GLY A 248 60.71 1.24 59.12
N GLY A 249 59.91 0.27 58.69
CA GLY A 249 58.72 -0.15 59.43
C GLY A 249 57.66 -0.89 58.61
N GLN A 250 57.49 -2.17 58.89
CA GLN A 250 56.55 -3.13 58.30
C GLN A 250 55.05 -2.77 58.43
N THR A 251 54.28 -3.35 57.49
CA THR A 251 52.80 -3.51 57.41
C THR A 251 52.21 -4.28 58.62
N PRO A 252 50.88 -4.24 58.90
CA PRO A 252 49.95 -5.19 58.24
C PRO A 252 48.47 -4.75 58.04
N VAL A 253 47.90 -5.35 56.99
CA VAL A 253 46.53 -5.83 56.71
C VAL A 253 45.44 -5.70 57.80
N GLU A 254 44.23 -5.26 57.38
CA GLU A 254 42.87 -5.70 57.81
C GLU A 254 41.86 -5.14 56.76
N ASP A 255 41.37 -5.91 55.78
CA ASP A 255 40.14 -6.74 55.76
C ASP A 255 38.89 -6.16 56.46
N ARG A 256 37.81 -5.93 55.69
CA ARG A 256 36.40 -6.10 56.09
C ARG A 256 35.42 -6.02 54.91
N GLY A 257 34.80 -7.17 54.65
CA GLY A 257 33.44 -7.50 54.16
C GLY A 257 32.54 -6.43 53.52
N ALA A 258 31.96 -6.75 52.35
CA ALA A 258 30.61 -7.32 52.16
C ALA A 258 29.52 -6.22 52.13
N GLU A 259 28.67 -6.08 51.11
CA GLU A 259 27.53 -6.96 50.82
C GLU A 259 26.97 -6.75 49.39
N SER A 260 26.29 -7.82 48.95
CA SER A 260 25.44 -8.05 47.78
C SER A 260 24.22 -7.12 47.64
N MET A 261 23.70 -6.96 46.41
CA MET A 261 22.34 -7.41 46.02
C MET A 261 21.95 -7.00 44.59
N ASP A 262 21.63 -8.02 43.79
CA ASP A 262 20.54 -8.20 42.82
C ASP A 262 19.83 -6.99 42.20
N ALA A 263 19.59 -7.06 40.88
CA ALA A 263 18.24 -7.07 40.31
C ALA A 263 18.26 -7.45 38.82
N ASP A 264 17.23 -8.23 38.46
CA ASP A 264 16.72 -8.54 37.13
C ASP A 264 16.58 -7.32 36.19
#